data_AF-A0A239IZ85-F1
#
_entry.id   AF-A0A239IZ85-F1
#
_cell.length_a   1.000
_cell.length_b   1.000
_cell.length_c   1.000
_cell.angle_alpha   90.00
_cell.angle_beta   90.00
_cell.angle_gamma   90.00
#
_symmetry.space_group_name_H-M   'P 1'
#
loop_
_entity.id
_entity.type
_entity.pdbx_description
1 polymer ?
#
loop_
_entity_poly.entity_id
_entity_poly.type
_entity_poly.pdbx_seq_one_letter_code
_entity_poly.pdbx_strand_id
1 'polypeptide(L)'
;MSKFFSISIICLLLASKSFACQCIGPSANIEENWKGAYQVFVGEVLESSPDKLYLASGLSYTYYTIQVIEPLKGNYHPKYRLRTFEKISHGSCDYTFEVGKKYLIYAYSDNGKLSTNICSRTAPIEEVNENELEELRRLTKDYGEEKGTALIIEKSVAERELGVAKAKINELSNATEELSNTNNWLLGISLALAMLLILSVFTSLRRKKDKVQHGS
;
A
#
# COMPACT_ATOMS: atom_id res chain seq x y z
N MET A 1 -19.75 -49.93 -9.25
CA MET A 1 -19.39 -49.14 -8.05
C MET A 1 -18.20 -48.19 -8.27
N SER A 2 -17.21 -48.52 -9.11
CA SER A 2 -16.03 -47.66 -9.37
C SER A 2 -16.34 -46.29 -10.03
N LYS A 3 -17.37 -46.20 -10.87
CA LYS A 3 -17.74 -44.93 -11.56
C LYS A 3 -18.35 -43.88 -10.63
N PHE A 4 -19.08 -44.28 -9.59
CA PHE A 4 -19.65 -43.35 -8.59
C PHE A 4 -18.56 -42.76 -7.67
N PHE A 5 -17.54 -43.56 -7.33
CA PHE A 5 -16.40 -43.09 -6.53
C PHE A 5 -15.55 -42.05 -7.29
N SER A 6 -15.38 -42.24 -8.61
CA SER A 6 -14.64 -41.32 -9.47
C SER A 6 -15.34 -39.95 -9.63
N ILE A 7 -16.67 -39.92 -9.65
CA ILE A 7 -17.46 -38.68 -9.73
C ILE A 7 -17.39 -37.91 -8.41
N SER A 8 -17.42 -38.61 -7.26
CA SER A 8 -17.30 -37.98 -5.94
C SER A 8 -15.94 -37.31 -5.71
N ILE A 9 -14.86 -37.90 -6.22
CA ILE A 9 -13.50 -37.33 -6.13
C ILE A 9 -13.36 -36.08 -7.02
N ILE A 10 -13.99 -36.09 -8.21
CA ILE A 10 -14.00 -34.92 -9.09
C ILE A 10 -14.76 -33.76 -8.46
N CYS A 11 -15.92 -33.98 -7.85
CA CYS A 11 -16.67 -32.89 -7.19
C CYS A 11 -15.95 -32.27 -5.99
N LEU A 12 -15.12 -33.01 -5.24
CA LEU A 12 -14.31 -32.42 -4.16
C LEU A 12 -13.18 -31.50 -4.66
N LEU A 13 -12.72 -31.68 -5.90
CA LEU A 13 -11.65 -30.87 -6.50
C LEU A 13 -12.15 -29.54 -7.09
N LEU A 14 -13.47 -29.35 -7.24
CA LEU A 14 -14.07 -28.08 -7.68
C LEU A 14 -14.43 -27.12 -6.53
N ALA A 15 -14.15 -27.50 -5.27
CA ALA A 15 -14.39 -26.63 -4.11
C ALA A 15 -13.27 -25.58 -3.96
N SER A 16 -13.06 -24.75 -4.97
CA SER A 16 -12.20 -23.57 -4.87
C SER A 16 -12.93 -22.48 -4.07
N LYS A 17 -12.41 -22.14 -2.89
CA LYS A 17 -12.87 -20.97 -2.14
C LYS A 17 -12.45 -19.71 -2.90
N SER A 18 -13.38 -19.16 -3.68
CA SER A 18 -13.24 -17.83 -4.25
C SER A 18 -13.45 -16.80 -3.13
N PHE A 19 -12.37 -16.11 -2.74
CA PHE A 19 -12.48 -14.88 -1.96
C PHE A 19 -12.90 -13.75 -2.90
N ALA A 20 -14.18 -13.74 -3.26
CA ALA A 20 -14.77 -12.53 -3.82
C ALA A 20 -14.74 -11.44 -2.73
N CYS A 21 -14.70 -10.18 -3.16
CA CYS A 21 -14.82 -9.08 -2.22
C CYS A 21 -16.21 -9.09 -1.60
N GLN A 22 -16.33 -9.58 -0.36
CA GLN A 22 -17.59 -9.52 0.39
C GLN A 22 -17.59 -8.23 1.20
N CYS A 23 -17.89 -7.12 0.52
CA CYS A 23 -18.15 -5.88 1.21
C CYS A 23 -19.64 -5.67 1.42
N ILE A 24 -19.98 -5.18 2.60
CA ILE A 24 -21.23 -4.44 2.79
C ILE A 24 -20.99 -3.17 1.98
N GLY A 25 -21.67 -3.05 0.83
CA GLY A 25 -21.54 -1.90 -0.05
C GLY A 25 -21.77 -0.59 0.69
N PRO A 26 -21.59 0.56 0.02
CA PRO A 26 -21.69 1.83 0.71
C PRO A 26 -23.04 1.99 1.42
N SER A 27 -23.02 2.52 2.64
CA SER A 27 -24.28 2.82 3.36
C SER A 27 -25.15 3.72 2.49
N ALA A 28 -26.47 3.54 2.53
CA ALA A 28 -27.39 4.42 1.80
C ALA A 28 -27.33 5.87 2.31
N ASN A 29 -26.90 6.08 3.56
CA ASN A 29 -26.74 7.40 4.16
C ASN A 29 -25.45 8.08 3.68
N ILE A 30 -25.57 9.21 2.98
CA ILE A 30 -24.44 9.98 2.43
C ILE A 30 -23.55 10.51 3.56
N GLU A 31 -24.14 11.06 4.62
CA GLU A 31 -23.41 11.62 5.76
C GLU A 31 -22.55 10.55 6.47
N GLU A 32 -23.04 9.32 6.59
CA GLU A 32 -22.28 8.22 7.21
C GLU A 32 -21.02 7.90 6.40
N ASN A 33 -21.13 7.79 5.07
CA ASN A 33 -19.99 7.54 4.19
C ASN A 33 -19.04 8.74 4.18
N TRP A 34 -19.59 9.95 4.14
CA TRP A 34 -18.82 11.19 4.22
C TRP A 34 -18.03 11.24 5.53
N LYS A 35 -18.64 10.91 6.68
CA LYS A 35 -17.96 10.82 7.99
C LYS A 35 -16.86 9.76 8.01
N GLY A 36 -17.12 8.59 7.42
CA GLY A 36 -16.16 7.48 7.34
C GLY A 36 -14.97 7.72 6.41
N ALA A 37 -15.09 8.60 5.40
CA ALA A 37 -14.01 8.93 4.49
C ALA A 37 -12.99 9.90 5.11
N TYR A 38 -11.71 9.74 4.76
CA TYR A 38 -10.65 10.69 5.15
C TYR A 38 -10.75 11.98 4.33
N GLN A 39 -10.98 11.86 3.03
CA GLN A 39 -11.20 12.97 2.09
C GLN A 39 -12.37 12.62 1.17
N VAL A 40 -13.15 13.64 0.81
CA VAL A 40 -14.22 13.55 -0.19
C VAL A 40 -14.05 14.70 -1.15
N PHE A 41 -14.07 14.43 -2.45
CA PHE A 41 -13.90 15.48 -3.45
C PHE A 41 -14.34 15.02 -4.84
N VAL A 42 -14.67 15.99 -5.70
CA VAL A 42 -14.73 15.77 -7.14
C VAL A 42 -13.33 15.96 -7.71
N GLY A 43 -12.82 14.95 -8.42
CA GLY A 43 -11.48 14.94 -8.97
C GLY A 43 -11.42 14.50 -10.43
N GLU A 44 -10.47 15.03 -11.18
CA GLU A 44 -10.15 14.64 -12.55
C GLU A 44 -8.85 13.82 -12.58
N VAL A 45 -8.89 12.67 -13.22
CA VAL A 45 -7.74 11.75 -13.31
C VAL A 45 -6.83 12.23 -14.43
N LEU A 46 -5.64 12.71 -14.10
CA LEU A 46 -4.71 13.30 -15.08
C LEU A 46 -3.84 12.23 -15.77
N GLU A 47 -3.40 11.24 -15.01
CA GLU A 47 -2.49 10.20 -15.49
C GLU A 47 -2.61 8.94 -14.63
N SER A 48 -2.21 7.82 -15.23
CA SER A 48 -1.96 6.56 -14.54
C SER A 48 -0.57 6.06 -14.89
N SER A 49 0.20 5.67 -13.88
CA SER A 49 1.54 5.14 -14.04
C SER A 49 1.66 3.80 -13.30
N PRO A 50 1.86 2.67 -14.01
CA PRO A 50 2.21 1.43 -13.34
C PRO A 50 3.60 1.55 -12.72
N ASP A 51 3.75 1.06 -11.50
CA ASP A 51 5.07 0.84 -10.92
C ASP A 51 5.79 -0.24 -11.73
N LYS A 52 7.06 0.04 -12.05
CA LYS A 52 7.93 -0.91 -12.77
C LYS A 52 8.58 -1.91 -11.82
N LEU A 53 8.51 -1.66 -10.51
CA LEU A 53 9.02 -2.55 -9.48
C LEU A 53 7.97 -3.61 -9.17
N TYR A 54 8.12 -4.78 -9.80
CA TYR A 54 7.47 -5.98 -9.31
C TYR A 54 8.04 -6.28 -7.93
N LEU A 55 7.17 -6.33 -6.92
CA LEU A 55 7.55 -6.89 -5.63
C LEU A 55 7.96 -8.35 -5.84
N ALA A 56 8.82 -8.90 -4.97
CA ALA A 56 9.19 -10.32 -5.00
C ALA A 56 7.95 -11.26 -4.91
N SER A 57 6.81 -10.73 -4.45
CA SER A 57 5.50 -11.39 -4.42
C SER A 57 4.77 -11.43 -5.77
N GLY A 58 5.29 -10.79 -6.82
CA GLY A 58 4.64 -10.65 -8.12
C GLY A 58 3.57 -9.54 -8.19
N LEU A 59 3.32 -8.84 -7.08
CA LEU A 59 2.41 -7.69 -7.03
C LEU A 59 3.04 -6.48 -7.72
N SER A 60 2.22 -5.70 -8.41
CA SER A 60 2.61 -4.40 -8.97
C SER A 60 1.60 -3.33 -8.56
N TYR A 61 2.08 -2.11 -8.42
CA TYR A 61 1.23 -0.97 -8.10
C TYR A 61 0.85 -0.19 -9.36
N THR A 62 -0.28 0.49 -9.32
CA THR A 62 -0.63 1.56 -10.25
C THR A 62 -0.92 2.80 -9.45
N TYR A 63 -0.24 3.88 -9.80
CA TYR A 63 -0.44 5.19 -9.21
C TYR A 63 -1.29 6.03 -10.15
N TYR A 64 -2.31 6.71 -9.60
CA TYR A 64 -3.11 7.69 -10.31
C TYR A 64 -2.85 9.07 -9.73
N THR A 65 -2.59 10.04 -10.60
CA THR A 65 -2.52 11.45 -10.21
C THR A 65 -3.87 12.09 -10.50
N ILE A 66 -4.54 12.55 -9.45
CA ILE A 66 -5.89 13.11 -9.52
C ILE A 66 -5.85 14.58 -9.09
N GLN A 67 -6.38 15.46 -9.94
CA GLN A 67 -6.57 16.87 -9.63
C GLN A 67 -7.91 17.07 -8.93
N VAL A 68 -7.87 17.62 -7.71
CA VAL A 68 -9.05 18.00 -6.94
C VAL A 68 -9.67 19.25 -7.54
N ILE A 69 -10.88 19.10 -8.08
CA ILE A 69 -11.69 20.18 -8.66
C ILE A 69 -12.52 20.85 -7.56
N GLU A 70 -13.29 20.04 -6.83
CA GLU A 70 -14.19 20.49 -5.78
C GLU A 70 -13.91 19.71 -4.48
N PRO A 71 -13.32 20.35 -3.45
CA PRO A 71 -13.12 19.72 -2.15
C PRO A 71 -14.43 19.69 -1.35
N LEU A 72 -14.87 18.50 -0.93
CA LEU A 72 -16.10 18.27 -0.15
C LEU A 72 -15.83 17.74 1.28
N LYS A 73 -14.61 17.28 1.54
CA LYS A 73 -14.12 16.95 2.89
C LYS A 73 -12.62 16.86 2.90
N GLY A 74 -12.02 17.30 4.01
CA GLY A 74 -10.59 17.16 4.29
C GLY A 74 -9.83 18.45 4.06
N ASN A 75 -8.52 18.41 4.35
CA ASN A 75 -7.67 19.57 4.25
C ASN A 75 -6.96 19.59 2.90
N TYR A 76 -7.08 20.71 2.18
CA TYR A 76 -6.43 20.91 0.89
C TYR A 76 -5.56 22.15 0.96
N HIS A 77 -4.33 22.04 0.45
CA HIS A 77 -3.51 23.21 0.31
C HIS A 77 -4.11 24.10 -0.80
N PRO A 78 -4.30 25.43 -0.58
CA PRO A 78 -4.97 26.29 -1.55
C PRO A 78 -4.34 26.27 -2.95
N LYS A 79 -3.01 26.08 -3.01
CA LYS A 79 -2.23 26.03 -4.26
C LYS A 79 -1.95 24.62 -4.79
N TYR A 80 -2.08 23.59 -3.96
CA TYR A 80 -1.67 22.22 -4.33
C TYR A 80 -2.84 21.26 -4.12
N ARG A 81 -3.52 20.97 -5.22
CA ARG A 81 -4.74 20.18 -5.30
C ARG A 81 -4.53 18.84 -6.03
N LEU A 82 -3.31 18.31 -6.01
CA LEU A 82 -3.03 16.98 -6.55
C LEU A 82 -3.09 15.93 -5.45
N ARG A 83 -3.60 14.75 -5.79
CA ARG A 83 -3.62 13.55 -4.94
C ARG A 83 -3.10 12.37 -5.72
N THR A 84 -2.38 11.50 -5.03
CA THR A 84 -1.87 10.25 -5.58
C THR A 84 -2.63 9.10 -4.97
N PHE A 85 -3.25 8.26 -5.81
CA PHE A 85 -3.97 7.06 -5.39
C PHE A 85 -3.17 5.83 -5.78
N GLU A 86 -3.09 4.88 -4.85
CA GLU A 86 -2.42 3.59 -5.07
C GLU A 86 -3.46 2.49 -5.31
N LYS A 87 -3.22 1.67 -6.33
CA LYS A 87 -3.97 0.45 -6.65
C LYS A 87 -3.01 -0.73 -6.74
N ILE A 88 -3.42 -1.92 -6.30
CA ILE A 88 -2.64 -3.16 -6.40
C ILE A 88 -3.19 -4.00 -7.56
N SER A 89 -2.31 -4.54 -8.42
CA SER A 89 -2.69 -5.31 -9.62
C SER A 89 -3.57 -6.54 -9.37
N HIS A 90 -3.55 -7.08 -8.15
CA HIS A 90 -4.33 -8.24 -7.73
C HIS A 90 -5.33 -7.93 -6.60
N GLY A 91 -5.54 -6.66 -6.27
CA GLY A 91 -6.59 -6.26 -5.33
C GLY A 91 -7.96 -6.48 -5.96
N SER A 92 -8.70 -7.50 -5.51
CA SER A 92 -10.03 -7.84 -6.07
C SER A 92 -11.10 -6.76 -5.80
N CYS A 93 -10.80 -5.79 -4.94
CA CYS A 93 -11.71 -4.75 -4.49
C CYS A 93 -11.28 -3.34 -4.90
N ASP A 94 -10.11 -3.17 -5.51
CA ASP A 94 -9.56 -1.85 -5.77
C ASP A 94 -10.37 -1.12 -6.84
N TYR A 95 -10.55 0.19 -6.67
CA TYR A 95 -11.23 0.99 -7.67
C TYR A 95 -10.29 1.27 -8.86
N THR A 96 -10.81 1.18 -10.08
CA THR A 96 -10.04 1.48 -11.30
C THR A 96 -10.55 2.78 -11.91
N PHE A 97 -9.63 3.71 -12.12
CA PHE A 97 -9.92 5.01 -12.70
C PHE A 97 -9.56 5.05 -14.19
N GLU A 98 -10.34 5.79 -14.96
CA GLU A 98 -10.03 6.13 -16.34
C GLU A 98 -9.38 7.52 -16.42
N VAL A 99 -8.28 7.61 -17.16
CA VAL A 99 -7.57 8.89 -17.39
C VAL A 99 -8.46 9.83 -18.21
N GLY A 100 -8.52 11.10 -17.80
CA GLY A 100 -9.36 12.14 -18.39
C GLY A 100 -10.81 12.16 -17.91
N LYS A 101 -11.19 11.26 -17.00
CA LYS A 101 -12.54 11.21 -16.42
C LYS A 101 -12.59 11.86 -15.05
N LYS A 102 -13.80 12.26 -14.66
CA LYS A 102 -14.09 12.89 -13.37
C LYS A 102 -14.88 11.94 -12.49
N TYR A 103 -14.57 11.97 -11.20
CA TYR A 103 -15.17 11.09 -10.20
C TYR A 103 -15.51 11.89 -8.95
N LEU A 104 -16.62 11.52 -8.30
CA LEU A 104 -16.80 11.78 -6.88
C LEU A 104 -16.03 10.70 -6.12
N ILE A 105 -15.03 11.08 -5.33
CA ILE A 105 -14.12 10.14 -4.68
C ILE A 105 -14.29 10.22 -3.18
N TYR A 106 -14.56 9.06 -2.55
CA TYR A 106 -14.50 8.85 -1.12
C TYR A 106 -13.18 8.12 -0.82
N ALA A 107 -12.20 8.87 -0.33
CA ALA A 107 -10.84 8.40 -0.13
C ALA A 107 -10.60 7.99 1.32
N TYR A 108 -9.91 6.87 1.50
CA TYR A 108 -9.34 6.45 2.77
C TYR A 108 -7.85 6.76 2.78
N SER A 109 -7.28 6.94 3.98
CA SER A 109 -5.85 7.12 4.17
C SER A 109 -5.30 5.95 4.97
N ASP A 110 -4.31 5.26 4.42
CA ASP A 110 -3.51 4.28 5.15
C ASP A 110 -2.04 4.69 5.06
N ASN A 111 -1.40 4.91 6.22
CA ASN A 111 0.00 5.38 6.31
C ASN A 111 0.33 6.60 5.40
N GLY A 112 -0.63 7.52 5.27
CA GLY A 112 -0.50 8.72 4.44
C GLY A 112 -0.68 8.49 2.93
N LYS A 113 -0.96 7.27 2.50
CA LYS A 113 -1.33 6.94 1.12
C LYS A 113 -2.85 6.96 0.98
N LEU A 114 -3.32 7.53 -0.13
CA LEU A 114 -4.74 7.51 -0.44
C LEU A 114 -5.11 6.30 -1.28
N SER A 115 -6.22 5.68 -0.93
CA SER A 115 -6.81 4.58 -1.68
C SER A 115 -8.33 4.69 -1.66
N THR A 116 -8.97 3.98 -2.57
CA THR A 116 -10.40 3.77 -2.56
C THR A 116 -10.70 2.42 -3.20
N ASN A 117 -11.91 1.93 -2.99
CA ASN A 117 -12.32 0.60 -3.40
C ASN A 117 -13.74 0.63 -3.97
N ILE A 118 -14.14 -0.45 -4.64
CA ILE A 118 -15.47 -0.61 -5.24
C ILE A 118 -16.61 -0.62 -4.22
N CYS A 119 -16.28 -0.72 -2.93
CA CYS A 119 -17.23 -0.75 -1.83
C CYS A 119 -17.46 0.62 -1.21
N SER A 120 -16.67 1.61 -1.61
CA SER A 120 -16.90 3.01 -1.28
C SER A 120 -18.04 3.59 -2.13
N ARG A 121 -18.50 4.79 -1.80
CA ARG A 121 -19.40 5.59 -2.67
C ARG A 121 -18.67 6.27 -3.83
N THR A 122 -17.43 5.87 -4.16
CA THR A 122 -16.70 6.43 -5.30
C THR A 122 -17.38 6.04 -6.61
N ALA A 123 -17.68 7.03 -7.45
CA ALA A 123 -18.39 6.82 -8.71
C ALA A 123 -17.98 7.85 -9.77
N PRO A 124 -18.10 7.54 -11.08
CA PRO A 124 -17.97 8.53 -12.14
C PRO A 124 -18.95 9.67 -11.88
N ILE A 125 -18.51 10.91 -12.10
CA ILE A 125 -19.34 12.07 -11.75
C ILE A 125 -20.66 12.10 -12.54
N GLU A 126 -20.67 11.50 -13.73
CA GLU A 126 -21.85 11.39 -14.60
C GLU A 126 -22.93 10.45 -14.03
N GLU A 127 -22.56 9.57 -13.10
CA GLU A 127 -23.47 8.63 -12.43
C GLU A 127 -23.95 9.13 -11.06
N VAL A 128 -23.37 10.23 -10.55
CA VAL A 128 -23.71 10.81 -9.25
C VAL A 128 -24.95 11.68 -9.37
N ASN A 129 -25.92 11.48 -8.48
CA ASN A 129 -27.12 12.31 -8.42
C ASN A 129 -26.78 13.71 -7.88
N GLU A 130 -27.31 14.77 -8.49
CA GLU A 130 -27.09 16.15 -8.05
C GLU A 130 -27.52 16.37 -6.58
N ASN A 131 -28.56 15.69 -6.10
CA ASN A 131 -28.98 15.75 -4.70
C ASN A 131 -27.90 15.22 -3.74
N GLU A 132 -27.09 14.24 -4.17
CA GLU A 132 -25.95 13.77 -3.37
C GLU A 132 -24.85 14.84 -3.30
N LEU A 133 -24.56 15.52 -4.40
CA LEU A 133 -23.60 16.62 -4.42
C LEU A 133 -24.05 17.78 -3.55
N GLU A 134 -25.32 18.16 -3.61
CA GLU A 134 -25.86 19.24 -2.78
C GLU A 134 -25.79 18.91 -1.30
N GLU A 135 -26.11 17.66 -0.91
CA GLU A 135 -25.98 17.24 0.48
C GLU A 135 -24.52 17.24 0.94
N LEU A 136 -23.57 16.81 0.09
CA LEU A 136 -22.14 16.87 0.41
C LEU A 136 -21.65 18.32 0.57
N ARG A 137 -22.11 19.25 -0.26
CA ARG A 137 -21.80 20.68 -0.13
C ARG A 137 -22.34 21.25 1.18
N ARG A 138 -23.58 20.88 1.56
CA ARG A 138 -24.18 21.26 2.85
C ARG A 138 -23.34 20.75 4.03
N LEU A 139 -23.00 19.45 4.03
CA LEU A 139 -22.13 18.84 5.05
C LEU A 139 -20.75 19.53 5.13
N THR A 140 -20.18 19.91 3.98
CA THR A 140 -18.90 20.64 3.92
C THR A 140 -18.99 21.99 4.62
N LYS A 141 -20.06 22.73 4.37
CA LYS A 141 -20.30 24.05 4.96
C LYS A 141 -20.45 23.94 6.47
N ASP A 142 -21.31 23.03 6.93
CA ASP A 142 -21.57 22.78 8.35
C ASP A 142 -20.26 22.38 9.08
N TYR A 143 -19.44 21.53 8.46
CA TYR A 143 -18.14 21.13 9.00
C TYR A 143 -17.10 22.27 9.04
N GLY A 144 -17.09 23.14 8.03
CA GLY A 144 -16.21 24.31 7.97
C GLY A 144 -16.49 25.32 9.08
N GLU A 145 -17.77 25.51 9.43
CA GLU A 145 -18.20 26.39 10.52
C GLU A 145 -17.83 25.84 11.92
N GLU A 146 -17.95 24.52 12.11
CA GLU A 146 -17.51 23.82 13.34
C GLU A 146 -15.99 23.93 13.55
N LYS A 147 -15.19 23.72 12.50
CA LYS A 147 -13.73 23.88 12.54
C LYS A 147 -13.28 25.33 12.66
N GLY A 148 -14.01 26.28 12.07
CA GLY A 148 -13.76 27.71 12.22
C GLY A 148 -13.82 28.17 13.67
N THR A 149 -14.64 27.50 14.49
CA THR A 149 -14.74 27.73 15.94
C THR A 149 -13.62 27.01 16.72
N ALA A 150 -13.13 25.86 16.23
CA ALA A 150 -12.01 25.11 16.82
C ALA A 150 -10.60 25.65 16.44
N LEU A 151 -10.50 26.46 15.38
CA LEU A 151 -9.24 26.95 14.79
C LEU A 151 -8.43 27.95 15.65
N ILE A 152 -8.89 28.27 16.88
CA ILE A 152 -8.07 29.04 17.83
C ILE A 152 -7.09 28.13 18.61
N ILE A 153 -7.25 26.80 18.59
CA ILE A 153 -6.33 25.90 19.29
C ILE A 153 -6.01 24.67 18.42
N GLU A 154 -5.18 24.82 17.40
CA GLU A 154 -4.50 23.65 16.82
C GLU A 154 -3.06 23.97 16.40
N LYS A 155 -2.17 23.59 17.30
CA LYS A 155 -0.76 23.29 17.09
C LYS A 155 -0.50 22.81 15.65
N SER A 156 0.48 23.47 15.04
CA SER A 156 0.62 23.67 13.60
C SER A 156 0.51 22.39 12.74
N VAL A 157 -0.21 22.52 11.62
CA VAL A 157 -0.19 21.56 10.49
C VAL A 157 1.25 21.14 10.13
N ALA A 158 2.22 22.03 10.30
CA ALA A 158 3.65 21.75 10.11
C ALA A 158 4.19 20.62 11.01
N GLU A 159 3.72 20.50 12.25
CA GLU A 159 4.16 19.42 13.15
C GLU A 159 3.60 18.05 12.75
N ARG A 160 2.39 18.03 12.17
CA ARG A 160 1.77 16.79 11.66
C ARG A 160 2.49 16.29 10.41
N GLU A 161 2.80 17.19 9.48
CA GLU A 161 3.61 16.90 8.29
C GLU A 161 5.03 16.45 8.69
N LEU A 162 5.64 17.09 9.71
CA LEU A 162 6.93 16.70 10.25
C LEU A 162 6.91 15.31 10.90
N GLY A 163 5.81 14.94 11.56
CA GLY A 163 5.61 13.61 12.15
C GLY A 163 5.60 12.51 11.09
N VAL A 164 4.85 12.71 10.00
CA VAL A 164 4.79 11.77 8.86
C VAL A 164 6.15 11.64 8.18
N ALA A 165 6.85 12.76 7.94
CA ALA A 165 8.18 12.75 7.35
C ALA A 165 9.19 11.98 8.22
N LYS A 166 9.16 12.17 9.55
CA LYS A 166 10.03 11.44 10.49
C LYS A 166 9.76 9.94 10.51
N ALA A 167 8.50 9.53 10.48
CA ALA A 167 8.13 8.11 10.45
C ALA A 167 8.71 7.41 9.21
N LYS A 168 8.61 8.06 8.04
CA LYS A 168 9.13 7.52 6.79
C LYS A 168 10.66 7.47 6.72
N ILE A 169 11.33 8.46 7.33
CA ILE A 169 12.79 8.44 7.47
C ILE A 169 13.24 7.27 8.36
N ASN A 170 12.54 7.01 9.46
CA ASN A 170 12.85 5.88 10.34
C ASN A 170 12.62 4.52 9.67
N GLU A 171 11.55 4.39 8.87
CA GLU A 171 11.29 3.19 8.10
C GLU A 171 12.43 2.91 7.10
N LEU A 172 12.88 3.95 6.39
CA LEU A 172 14.01 3.86 5.46
C LEU A 172 15.33 3.56 6.19
N SER A 173 15.59 4.19 7.35
CA SER A 173 16.81 3.93 8.12
C SER A 173 16.86 2.49 8.62
N ASN A 174 15.75 1.96 9.14
CA ASN A 174 15.67 0.59 9.61
C ASN A 174 15.91 -0.41 8.47
N ALA A 175 15.31 -0.17 7.30
CA ALA A 175 15.54 -1.01 6.11
C ALA A 175 17.02 -0.98 5.66
N THR A 176 17.69 0.18 5.72
CA THR A 176 19.12 0.29 5.40
C THR A 176 20.03 -0.38 6.45
N GLU A 177 19.64 -0.34 7.72
CA GLU A 177 20.37 -0.98 8.82
C GLU A 177 20.26 -2.51 8.72
N GLU A 178 19.08 -3.03 8.39
CA GLU A 178 18.84 -4.46 8.18
C GLU A 178 19.67 -5.00 6.98
N LEU A 179 19.74 -4.24 5.88
CA LEU A 179 20.59 -4.56 4.74
C LEU A 179 22.09 -4.56 5.08
N SER A 180 22.54 -3.57 5.87
CA SER A 180 23.93 -3.45 6.32
C SER A 180 24.35 -4.60 7.24
N ASN A 181 23.49 -4.96 8.21
CA ASN A 181 23.75 -6.05 9.14
C ASN A 181 23.82 -7.41 8.41
N THR A 182 22.94 -7.61 7.42
CA THR A 182 22.94 -8.83 6.58
C THR A 182 24.25 -8.96 5.79
N ASN A 183 24.75 -7.86 5.21
CA ASN A 183 26.02 -7.86 4.47
C ASN A 183 27.22 -8.16 5.39
N ASN A 184 27.27 -7.56 6.58
CA ASN A 184 28.36 -7.79 7.54
C ASN A 184 28.39 -9.24 8.05
N TRP A 185 27.22 -9.84 8.28
CA TRP A 185 27.12 -11.23 8.67
C TRP A 185 27.61 -12.20 7.58
N LEU A 186 27.24 -11.94 6.31
CA LEU A 186 27.72 -12.72 5.16
C LEU A 186 29.24 -12.62 4.96
N LEU A 187 29.82 -11.42 5.11
CA LEU A 187 31.27 -11.21 5.07
C LEU A 187 31.98 -11.98 6.20
N GLY A 188 31.40 -11.98 7.41
CA GLY A 188 31.92 -12.75 8.55
C GLY A 188 31.97 -14.26 8.27
N ILE A 189 30.90 -14.82 7.71
CA ILE A 189 30.84 -16.25 7.33
C ILE A 189 31.89 -16.57 6.25
N SER A 190 32.00 -15.71 5.24
CA SER A 190 32.99 -15.88 4.16
C SER A 190 34.42 -15.95 4.68
N LEU A 191 34.80 -15.03 5.59
CA LEU A 191 36.12 -15.02 6.21
C LEU A 191 36.38 -16.24 7.09
N ALA A 192 35.38 -16.70 7.85
CA ALA A 192 35.50 -17.90 8.68
C ALA A 192 35.74 -19.17 7.85
N LEU A 193 35.00 -19.32 6.73
CA LEU A 193 35.19 -20.44 5.79
C LEU A 193 36.59 -20.41 5.14
N ALA A 194 37.05 -19.22 4.74
CA ALA A 194 38.40 -19.05 4.19
C ALA A 194 39.48 -19.45 5.22
N MET A 195 39.32 -19.06 6.48
CA MET A 195 40.25 -19.42 7.55
C MET A 195 40.28 -20.93 7.81
N LEU A 196 39.13 -21.60 7.82
CA LEU A 196 39.03 -23.06 7.97
C LEU A 196 39.71 -23.80 6.81
N LEU A 197 39.56 -23.31 5.58
CA LEU A 197 40.25 -23.87 4.42
C LEU A 197 41.77 -23.76 4.57
N ILE A 198 42.29 -22.59 4.99
CA ILE A 198 43.73 -22.38 5.22
C ILE A 198 44.25 -23.34 6.29
N LEU A 199 43.52 -23.50 7.42
CA LEU A 199 43.89 -24.44 8.48
C LEU A 199 43.86 -25.90 8.01
N SER A 200 42.89 -26.28 7.17
CA SER A 200 42.81 -27.62 6.59
C SER A 200 44.00 -27.94 5.68
N VAL A 201 44.45 -26.96 4.89
CA VAL A 201 45.64 -27.08 4.04
C VAL A 201 46.89 -27.18 4.91
N PHE A 202 47.03 -26.34 5.93
CA PHE A 202 48.19 -26.35 6.81
C PHE A 202 48.33 -27.66 7.60
N THR A 203 47.21 -28.20 8.12
CA THR A 203 47.19 -29.50 8.82
C THR A 203 47.49 -30.66 7.87
N SER A 204 47.01 -30.61 6.62
CA SER A 204 47.36 -31.58 5.58
C SER A 204 48.85 -31.55 5.22
N LEU A 205 49.44 -30.36 5.09
CA LEU A 205 50.88 -30.18 4.85
C LEU A 205 51.72 -30.68 6.02
N ARG A 206 51.31 -30.40 7.27
CA ARG A 206 51.97 -30.96 8.48
C ARG A 206 51.93 -32.48 8.51
N ARG A 207 50.75 -33.09 8.31
CA ARG A 207 50.61 -34.57 8.24
C ARG A 207 51.49 -35.19 7.16
N LYS A 208 51.65 -34.53 6.01
CA LYS A 208 52.53 -34.99 4.94
C LYS A 208 54.01 -34.93 5.35
N LYS A 209 54.42 -33.89 6.09
CA LYS A 209 55.78 -33.76 6.63
C LYS A 209 56.09 -34.80 7.71
N ASP A 210 55.16 -35.05 8.64
CA ASP A 210 55.35 -36.04 9.71
C ASP A 210 55.47 -37.48 9.15
N LYS A 211 54.71 -37.79 8.09
CA LYS A 211 54.85 -39.08 7.36
C LYS A 211 56.19 -39.25 6.65
N VAL A 212 56.87 -38.17 6.26
CA VAL A 212 58.21 -38.22 5.64
C VAL A 212 59.31 -38.33 6.70
N GLN A 213 59.09 -37.84 7.92
CA GLN A 213 60.08 -37.89 9.02
C GLN A 213 60.06 -39.19 9.85
N HIS A 214 59.02 -40.03 9.76
CA HIS A 214 58.94 -41.33 10.47
C HIS A 214 58.87 -42.53 9.50
N GLY A 215 59.20 -42.31 8.22
CA GLY A 215 59.18 -43.31 7.16
C GLY A 215 60.54 -43.54 6.51
N SER A 216 61.64 -43.46 7.29
CA SER A 216 62.98 -43.88 6.87
C SER A 216 63.68 -44.65 7.97
#